data_AF-A0A3B8UD55-F1
#
_entry.id   AF-A0A3B8UD55-F1
#
_cell.length_a   1.000
_cell.length_b   1.000
_cell.length_c   1.000
_cell.angle_alpha   90.00
_cell.angle_beta   90.00
_cell.angle_gamma   90.00
#
_symmetry.space_group_name_H-M   'P 1'
#
loop_
_entity.id
_entity.type
_entity.pdbx_description
1 polymer ?
#
loop_
_entity_poly.entity_id
_entity_poly.type
_entity_poly.pdbx_seq_one_letter_code
_entity_poly.pdbx_strand_id
1 'polypeptide(L)'
;MSGLPVTVRTLPLGDAAEVRLTLETVNNLARVDLRTWADDKLGAVVVRGPTKKGVSLPVEALPDLVAAVVEAEAKARALGLLEGQQ
;
A
#
# COMPACT_ATOMS: atom_id res chain seq x y z
N MET A 1 8.41 -7.69 -21.23
CA MET A 1 6.94 -7.50 -21.30
C MET A 1 6.53 -6.77 -20.04
N SER A 2 6.05 -5.52 -20.13
CA SER A 2 5.43 -4.84 -18.99
C SER A 2 3.99 -5.35 -18.86
N GLY A 3 3.71 -6.14 -17.82
CA GLY A 3 2.34 -6.40 -17.42
C GLY A 3 1.69 -5.12 -16.90
N LEU A 4 0.37 -4.97 -17.08
CA LEU A 4 -0.36 -3.90 -16.41
C LEU A 4 -0.23 -4.08 -14.89
N PRO A 5 -0.06 -3.00 -14.11
CA PRO A 5 -0.06 -3.07 -12.66
C PRO A 5 -1.34 -3.76 -12.15
N VAL A 6 -1.18 -4.73 -11.23
CA VAL A 6 -2.27 -5.48 -10.62
C VAL A 6 -2.44 -5.00 -9.18
N THR A 7 -3.56 -4.33 -8.89
CA THR A 7 -3.89 -3.98 -7.51
C THR A 7 -4.38 -5.23 -6.78
N VAL A 8 -3.62 -5.66 -5.78
CA VAL A 8 -3.95 -6.83 -4.95
C VAL A 8 -4.92 -6.44 -3.84
N ARG A 9 -4.71 -5.27 -3.23
CA ARG A 9 -5.54 -4.79 -2.13
C ARG A 9 -5.58 -3.27 -2.10
N THR A 10 -6.73 -2.74 -1.71
CA THR A 10 -6.92 -1.34 -1.34
C THR A 10 -7.36 -1.28 0.13
N LEU A 11 -6.71 -0.42 0.90
CA LEU A 11 -7.00 -0.17 2.31
C LEU A 11 -7.48 1.28 2.46
N PRO A 12 -8.77 1.53 2.72
CA PRO A 12 -9.27 2.89 2.90
C PRO A 12 -8.67 3.52 4.15
N LEU A 13 -8.29 4.79 4.07
CA LEU A 13 -7.85 5.63 5.20
C LEU A 13 -8.89 6.71 5.55
N GLY A 14 -10.10 6.57 5.02
CA GLY A 14 -11.18 7.56 5.05
C GLY A 14 -11.71 7.83 3.64
N ASP A 15 -12.54 8.86 3.49
CA ASP A 15 -13.22 9.14 2.21
C ASP A 15 -12.27 9.65 1.12
N ALA A 16 -11.25 10.42 1.51
CA ALA A 16 -10.36 11.10 0.57
C ALA A 16 -9.02 10.40 0.33
N ALA A 17 -8.73 9.30 1.02
CA ALA A 17 -7.42 8.63 0.94
C ALA A 17 -7.50 7.11 1.13
N GLU A 18 -6.56 6.40 0.51
CA GLU A 18 -6.41 4.96 0.61
C GLU A 18 -4.94 4.56 0.42
N VAL A 19 -4.58 3.37 0.86
CA VAL A 19 -3.31 2.72 0.50
C VAL A 19 -3.60 1.59 -0.46
N ARG A 20 -2.90 1.55 -1.59
CA ARG A 20 -2.96 0.43 -2.53
C ARG A 20 -1.70 -0.41 -2.43
N LEU A 21 -1.88 -1.72 -2.40
CA LEU A 21 -0.82 -2.70 -2.63
C LEU A 21 -0.96 -3.20 -4.07
N THR A 22 0.07 -2.96 -4.87
CA THR A 22 0.08 -3.24 -6.29
C THR A 22 1.31 -4.06 -6.65
N LEU A 23 1.13 -5.06 -7.50
CA LEU A 23 2.22 -5.77 -8.18
C LEU A 23 2.41 -5.16 -9.56
N GLU A 24 3.63 -4.74 -9.87
CA GLU A 24 3.93 -4.09 -11.15
C GLU A 24 5.31 -4.49 -11.70
N THR A 25 5.53 -4.20 -12.97
CA THR A 25 6.84 -4.39 -13.62
C THR A 25 7.37 -3.03 -14.08
N VAL A 26 8.44 -2.57 -13.43
CA VAL A 26 9.12 -1.31 -13.80
C VAL A 26 10.53 -1.65 -14.25
N ASN A 27 10.90 -1.23 -15.47
CA ASN A 27 12.22 -1.51 -16.06
C ASN A 27 12.59 -3.02 -16.05
N ASN A 28 11.62 -3.89 -16.39
CA ASN A 28 11.73 -5.35 -16.35
C ASN A 28 12.01 -5.95 -14.97
N LEU A 29 11.82 -5.19 -13.89
CA LEU A 29 11.93 -5.69 -12.52
C LEU A 29 10.53 -5.76 -11.91
N ALA A 30 10.19 -6.94 -11.37
CA ALA A 30 8.95 -7.13 -10.63
C ALA A 30 9.04 -6.41 -9.29
N ARG A 31 7.99 -5.66 -8.95
CA ARG A 31 7.93 -4.83 -7.75
C ARG A 31 6.61 -5.05 -7.02
N VAL A 32 6.67 -4.89 -5.71
CA VAL A 32 5.50 -4.63 -4.88
C VAL A 32 5.52 -3.14 -4.48
N ASP A 33 4.49 -2.39 -4.85
CA ASP A 33 4.32 -0.98 -4.48
C ASP A 33 3.21 -0.85 -3.44
N LEU A 34 3.53 -0.22 -2.31
CA LEU A 34 2.59 0.15 -1.26
C LEU A 34 2.55 1.68 -1.24
N ARG A 35 1.47 2.27 -1.74
CA ARG A 35 1.40 3.72 -1.95
C ARG A 35 0.09 4.30 -1.53
N THR A 36 0.16 5.47 -0.91
CA THR A 36 -1.02 6.27 -0.60
C THR A 36 -1.55 6.90 -1.88
N TRP A 37 -2.83 6.74 -2.12
CA TRP A 37 -3.61 7.44 -3.12
C TRP A 37 -4.52 8.43 -2.40
N ALA A 38 -4.62 9.64 -2.94
CA ALA A 38 -5.44 10.69 -2.37
C ALA A 38 -6.18 11.45 -3.46
N ASP A 39 -7.31 12.03 -3.08
CA ASP A 39 -8.01 13.00 -3.91
C ASP A 39 -7.19 14.28 -4.01
N ASP A 40 -6.92 14.70 -5.24
CA ASP A 40 -6.37 16.01 -5.55
C ASP A 40 -7.40 16.84 -6.32
N LYS A 41 -7.45 18.14 -6.02
CA LYS A 41 -8.38 19.08 -6.67
C LYS A 41 -7.68 19.77 -7.82
N LEU A 42 -8.10 19.44 -9.03
CA LEU A 42 -7.71 20.16 -10.24
C LEU A 42 -8.86 21.08 -10.66
N GLY A 43 -8.88 22.29 -10.08
CA GLY A 43 -10.00 23.23 -10.24
C GLY A 43 -11.28 22.71 -9.57
N ALA A 44 -12.35 22.53 -10.34
CA ALA A 44 -13.62 21.99 -9.86
C ALA A 44 -13.68 20.45 -9.87
N VAL A 45 -12.66 19.78 -10.40
CA VAL A 45 -12.63 18.31 -10.54
C VAL A 45 -11.78 17.70 -9.44
N VAL A 46 -12.29 16.64 -8.81
CA VAL A 46 -11.53 15.81 -7.88
C VAL A 46 -11.01 14.58 -8.64
N VAL A 47 -9.71 14.35 -8.57
CA VAL A 47 -9.05 13.20 -9.20
C VAL A 47 -8.31 12.39 -8.13
N ARG A 48 -8.60 11.09 -8.04
CA ARG A 48 -7.86 10.16 -7.18
C ARG A 48 -6.57 9.74 -7.87
N GLY A 49 -5.42 10.05 -7.27
CA GLY A 49 -4.11 9.73 -7.84
C GLY A 49 -3.10 9.21 -6.82
N PRO A 50 -2.03 8.53 -7.28
CA PRO A 50 -0.96 8.09 -6.39
C PRO A 50 -0.16 9.29 -5.89
N THR A 51 0.24 9.25 -4.64
CA THR A 51 1.08 10.29 -4.04
C THR A 51 2.56 9.87 -4.02
N LYS A 52 3.44 10.82 -3.68
CA LYS A 52 4.85 10.52 -3.41
C LYS A 52 5.05 9.73 -2.10
N LYS A 53 4.02 9.61 -1.26
CA LYS A 53 4.07 8.82 -0.02
C LYS A 53 3.79 7.36 -0.33
N GLY A 54 4.83 6.55 -0.30
CA GLY A 54 4.77 5.13 -0.58
C GLY A 54 6.16 4.54 -0.76
N VAL A 55 6.22 3.22 -0.89
CA VAL A 55 7.46 2.47 -1.11
C VAL A 55 7.24 1.43 -2.19
N SER A 56 8.23 1.29 -3.07
CA SER A 56 8.29 0.22 -4.06
C SER A 56 9.48 -0.66 -3.72
N LEU A 57 9.24 -1.97 -3.54
CA LEU A 57 10.25 -2.95 -3.16
C LEU A 57 10.40 -4.00 -4.27
N PRO A 58 11.58 -4.64 -4.41
CA PRO A 58 11.68 -5.88 -5.19
C PRO A 58 10.65 -6.90 -4.68
N VAL A 59 10.03 -7.66 -5.59
CA VAL A 59 9.03 -8.67 -5.22
C VAL A 59 9.61 -9.73 -4.28
N GLU A 60 10.92 -9.98 -4.38
CA GLU A 60 11.67 -10.92 -3.54
C GLU A 60 11.70 -10.52 -2.06
N ALA A 61 11.44 -9.24 -1.73
CA ALA A 61 11.36 -8.74 -0.35
C ALA A 61 9.99 -8.98 0.31
N LEU A 62 9.02 -9.56 -0.40
CA LEU A 62 7.68 -9.83 0.14
C LEU A 62 7.69 -10.70 1.41
N PRO A 63 8.47 -11.81 1.51
CA PRO A 63 8.51 -12.62 2.72
C PRO A 63 8.96 -11.82 3.95
N ASP A 64 9.99 -10.98 3.80
CA ASP A 64 10.51 -10.14 4.88
C ASP A 64 9.51 -9.04 5.28
N LEU A 65 8.84 -8.43 4.30
CA LEU A 65 7.77 -7.47 4.55
C LEU A 65 6.62 -8.11 5.33
N VAL A 66 6.20 -9.32 4.97
CA VAL A 66 5.15 -10.07 5.69
C VAL A 66 5.58 -10.33 7.13
N ALA A 67 6.82 -10.80 7.36
CA ALA A 67 7.34 -11.02 8.70
C ALA A 67 7.32 -9.73 9.53
N ALA A 68 7.80 -8.62 8.97
CA ALA A 68 7.82 -7.31 9.63
C ALA A 68 6.42 -6.81 9.99
N VAL A 69 5.42 -7.01 9.12
CA VAL A 69 4.02 -6.64 9.39
C VAL A 69 3.43 -7.49 10.51
N VAL A 70 3.69 -8.80 10.54
CA VAL A 70 3.25 -9.71 11.61
C VAL A 70 3.86 -9.31 12.96
N GLU A 71 5.15 -8.99 12.98
CA GLU A 71 5.83 -8.49 14.19
C GLU A 71 5.24 -7.16 14.66
N ALA A 72 4.96 -6.24 13.73
CA ALA A 72 4.32 -4.97 14.03
C ALA A 72 2.91 -5.15 14.61
N GLU A 73 2.13 -6.09 14.07
CA GLU A 73 0.82 -6.45 14.62
C GLU A 73 0.94 -7.00 16.05
N ALA A 74 1.82 -7.97 16.26
CA ALA A 74 2.06 -8.54 17.59
C ALA A 74 2.47 -7.47 18.61
N LYS A 75 3.34 -6.54 18.19
CA LYS A 75 3.74 -5.40 19.01
C LYS A 75 2.59 -4.45 19.30
N ALA A 76 1.77 -4.13 18.30
CA ALA A 76 0.60 -3.28 18.47
C ALA A 76 -0.43 -3.90 19.43
N ARG A 77 -0.65 -5.22 19.36
CA ARG A 77 -1.48 -5.96 20.34
C ARG A 77 -0.89 -5.91 21.74
N ALA A 78 0.40 -6.16 21.90
CA ALA A 78 1.08 -6.10 23.20
C ALA A 78 1.05 -4.71 23.83
N LEU A 79 0.97 -3.65 23.02
CA LEU A 79 0.82 -2.26 23.46
C LEU A 79 -0.64 -1.84 23.69
N GLY A 80 -1.62 -2.72 23.45
CA GLY A 80 -3.04 -2.37 23.57
C GLY A 80 -3.54 -1.41 22.49
N LEU A 81 -2.83 -1.26 21.37
CA LEU A 81 -3.21 -0.37 20.25
C LEU A 81 -4.26 -1.02 19.33
N LEU A 82 -4.46 -2.33 19.45
CA LEU A 82 -5.44 -3.10 18.71
C LEU A 82 -6.42 -3.73 19.72
N GLU A 83 -7.42 -2.96 20.14
CA GLU A 83 -8.55 -3.50 20.91
C GLU A 83 -9.70 -3.89 19.95
N GLY A 84 -10.20 -5.13 20.09
CA GLY A 84 -11.49 -5.53 19.53
C GLY A 84 -11.55 -5.88 18.04
N GLN A 85 -10.84 -6.93 17.61
CA GLN A 85 -11.32 -7.85 16.56
C GLN A 85 -10.82 -9.26 16.90
N GLN A 86 -11.64 -10.00 17.64
CA GLN A 86 -11.64 -11.47 17.64
C GLN A 86 -12.56 -11.94 16.52
#